data_AF-A0A7K1L7K5-F1
#
_entry.id   AF-A0A7K1L7K5-F1
#
_cell.length_a   1.000
_cell.length_b   1.000
_cell.length_c   1.000
_cell.angle_alpha   90.00
_cell.angle_beta   90.00
_cell.angle_gamma   90.00
#
_symmetry.space_group_name_H-M   'P 1'
#
loop_
_entity.id
_entity.type
_entity.pdbx_description
1 polymer ?
#
loop_
_entity_poly.entity_id
_entity_poly.type
_entity_poly.pdbx_seq_one_letter_code
_entity_poly.pdbx_strand_id
1 'polypeptide(L)'
;MARAWTRTGLSVVLAGCVLVPASSAVREPSPRVDADTTRQLTAAARALLVRRSEALVQRRHRDRRAPTEVLGVRISPGVARVQERAVRELENRNRAPVEGGPAYTGARTRLDGGEAIRTGDRITLEAVEHTEVRYDTGSLVQSVRRRFEFRTRGEQITLVGERVLDPAAHPVNDPEPPAR
;
A
#
# COMPACT_ATOMS: atom_id res chain seq x y z
N MET A 1 -47.96 34.03 -74.54
CA MET A 1 -46.84 33.38 -73.82
C MET A 1 -47.02 33.70 -72.33
N ALA A 2 -47.50 32.73 -71.53
CA ALA A 2 -46.77 32.09 -70.41
C ALA A 2 -46.23 33.07 -69.33
N ARG A 3 -46.34 32.89 -68.01
CA ARG A 3 -46.94 31.94 -67.06
C ARG A 3 -46.55 32.54 -65.68
N ALA A 4 -47.47 33.12 -64.92
CA ALA A 4 -48.10 32.57 -63.70
C ALA A 4 -47.14 32.07 -62.59
N TRP A 5 -47.50 32.41 -61.31
CA TRP A 5 -47.17 31.78 -60.00
C TRP A 5 -46.12 32.51 -59.13
N THR A 6 -46.21 32.66 -57.79
CA THR A 6 -47.10 32.19 -56.68
C THR A 6 -46.70 32.96 -55.40
N ARG A 7 -47.63 33.56 -54.64
CA ARG A 7 -48.18 33.12 -53.32
C ARG A 7 -47.17 32.80 -52.18
N THR A 8 -47.13 33.73 -51.21
CA THR A 8 -47.35 33.60 -49.74
C THR A 8 -46.74 32.45 -48.93
N GLY A 9 -46.24 32.78 -47.74
CA GLY A 9 -46.38 31.92 -46.56
C GLY A 9 -45.47 32.30 -45.38
N LEU A 10 -46.06 32.64 -44.23
CA LEU A 10 -45.43 33.02 -42.97
C LEU A 10 -45.77 31.95 -41.90
N SER A 11 -44.80 31.42 -41.14
CA SER A 11 -45.05 30.50 -40.01
C SER A 11 -43.97 30.52 -38.89
N VAL A 12 -44.34 31.07 -37.73
CA VAL A 12 -44.24 30.60 -36.31
C VAL A 12 -43.04 29.75 -35.76
N VAL A 13 -42.36 30.34 -34.74
CA VAL A 13 -41.87 29.89 -33.40
C VAL A 13 -41.31 28.45 -33.16
N LEU A 14 -40.15 28.34 -32.47
CA LEU A 14 -39.90 27.36 -31.38
C LEU A 14 -38.61 27.66 -30.55
N ALA A 15 -38.75 27.54 -29.23
CA ALA A 15 -37.75 27.80 -28.19
C ALA A 15 -36.70 26.67 -28.08
N GLY A 16 -35.42 27.03 -27.87
CA GLY A 16 -34.32 26.09 -27.67
C GLY A 16 -33.62 26.30 -26.33
N CYS A 17 -34.11 25.65 -25.27
CA CYS A 17 -33.35 25.45 -24.04
C CYS A 17 -32.36 24.30 -24.26
N VAL A 18 -31.07 24.61 -24.40
CA VAL A 18 -30.01 23.58 -24.47
C VAL A 18 -29.69 23.12 -23.05
N LEU A 19 -30.30 22.01 -22.64
CA LEU A 19 -29.89 21.24 -21.47
C LEU A 19 -28.53 20.58 -21.80
N VAL A 20 -27.45 21.13 -21.27
CA VAL A 20 -26.15 20.43 -21.21
C VAL A 20 -26.32 19.27 -20.23
N PRO A 21 -26.12 18.00 -20.62
CA PRO A 21 -26.01 16.94 -19.65
C PRO A 21 -24.68 17.15 -18.94
N ALA A 22 -24.74 17.69 -17.73
CA ALA A 22 -23.64 17.61 -16.79
C ALA A 22 -23.39 16.12 -16.55
N SER A 23 -22.38 15.56 -17.24
CA SER A 23 -21.84 14.25 -16.93
C SER A 23 -21.20 14.33 -15.54
N SER A 24 -22.04 14.19 -14.52
CA SER A 24 -21.61 13.75 -13.20
C SER A 24 -20.99 12.37 -13.39
N ALA A 25 -19.68 12.34 -13.60
CA ALA A 25 -18.89 11.12 -13.57
C ALA A 25 -19.06 10.52 -12.17
N VAL A 26 -20.05 9.63 -12.04
CA VAL A 26 -20.19 8.75 -10.90
C VAL A 26 -18.91 7.92 -10.91
N ARG A 27 -17.98 8.26 -10.00
CA ARG A 27 -16.76 7.52 -9.80
C ARG A 27 -17.20 6.12 -9.36
N GLU A 28 -17.15 5.17 -10.28
CA GLU A 28 -17.45 3.78 -9.96
C GLU A 28 -16.63 3.38 -8.73
N PRO A 29 -17.23 2.74 -7.72
CA PRO A 29 -16.48 2.22 -6.58
C PRO A 29 -15.38 1.32 -7.14
N SER A 30 -14.13 1.70 -6.92
CA SER A 30 -12.98 0.96 -7.43
C SER A 30 -13.13 -0.51 -7.00
N PRO A 31 -13.09 -1.46 -7.94
CA PRO A 31 -13.48 -2.83 -7.65
C PRO A 31 -12.55 -3.40 -6.57
N ARG A 32 -13.17 -3.92 -5.51
CA ARG A 32 -12.45 -4.72 -4.51
C ARG A 32 -11.80 -5.91 -5.21
N VAL A 33 -10.56 -6.18 -4.84
CA VAL A 33 -9.84 -7.36 -5.31
C VAL A 33 -10.42 -8.60 -4.62
N ASP A 34 -10.39 -9.74 -5.31
CA ASP A 34 -10.89 -11.01 -4.76
C ASP A 34 -10.10 -11.43 -3.51
N ALA A 35 -10.68 -12.34 -2.72
CA ALA A 35 -10.14 -12.72 -1.42
C ALA A 35 -8.82 -13.50 -1.53
N ASP A 36 -8.63 -14.30 -2.58
CA ASP A 36 -7.39 -15.07 -2.80
C ASP A 36 -6.23 -14.14 -3.12
N THR A 37 -6.42 -13.24 -4.07
CA THR A 37 -5.43 -12.21 -4.39
C THR A 37 -5.17 -11.32 -3.17
N THR A 38 -6.20 -10.92 -2.42
CA THR A 38 -6.00 -10.12 -1.19
C THR A 38 -5.14 -10.84 -0.15
N ARG A 39 -5.33 -12.16 0.05
CA ARG A 39 -4.47 -12.98 0.91
C ARG A 39 -3.04 -13.05 0.41
N GLN A 40 -2.86 -13.22 -0.90
CA GLN A 40 -1.55 -13.26 -1.55
C GLN A 40 -0.77 -11.94 -1.36
N LEU A 41 -1.43 -10.81 -1.60
CA LEU A 41 -0.86 -9.47 -1.38
C LEU A 41 -0.49 -9.25 0.10
N THR A 42 -1.38 -9.67 1.01
CA THR A 42 -1.16 -9.56 2.46
C THR A 42 0.03 -10.39 2.91
N ALA A 43 0.20 -11.60 2.37
CA ALA A 43 1.34 -12.47 2.68
C ALA A 43 2.66 -11.84 2.19
N ALA A 44 2.70 -11.27 0.99
CA ALA A 44 3.86 -10.57 0.46
C ALA A 44 4.25 -9.36 1.32
N ALA A 45 3.27 -8.53 1.69
CA ALA A 45 3.47 -7.39 2.59
C ALA A 45 3.96 -7.83 3.98
N ARG A 46 3.34 -8.88 4.55
CA ARG A 46 3.70 -9.43 5.86
C ARG A 46 5.13 -9.95 5.88
N ALA A 47 5.58 -10.62 4.82
CA ALA A 47 6.93 -11.16 4.75
C ALA A 47 8.01 -10.08 4.92
N LEU A 48 7.79 -8.88 4.38
CA LEU A 48 8.72 -7.75 4.55
C LEU A 48 8.75 -7.23 5.98
N LEU A 49 7.59 -7.09 6.62
CA LEU A 49 7.49 -6.60 7.99
C LEU A 49 8.05 -7.59 9.01
N VAL A 50 7.76 -8.89 8.83
CA VAL A 50 8.32 -9.97 9.67
C VAL A 50 9.83 -9.92 9.64
N ARG A 51 10.43 -9.79 8.45
CA ARG A 51 11.88 -9.70 8.30
C ARG A 51 12.49 -8.49 8.99
N ARG A 52 11.82 -7.33 8.93
CA ARG A 52 12.23 -6.13 9.68
C ARG A 52 12.17 -6.35 11.19
N SER A 53 11.10 -6.95 11.68
CA SER A 53 10.96 -7.24 13.11
C SER A 53 11.99 -8.26 13.59
N GLU A 54 12.26 -9.29 12.80
CA GLU A 54 13.31 -10.27 13.08
C GLU A 54 14.71 -9.63 13.17
N ALA A 55 14.96 -8.56 12.42
CA ALA A 55 16.23 -7.82 12.46
C ALA A 55 16.50 -7.13 13.80
N LEU A 56 15.46 -6.81 14.57
CA LEU A 56 15.60 -6.20 15.91
C LEU A 56 16.22 -7.16 16.93
N VAL A 57 16.07 -8.48 16.73
CA VAL A 57 16.52 -9.48 17.70
C VAL A 57 17.93 -9.93 17.33
N GLN A 58 18.84 -10.04 18.30
CA GLN A 58 20.23 -10.51 18.11
C GLN A 58 20.32 -12.00 17.76
N ARG A 59 19.78 -12.41 16.62
CA ARG A 59 19.97 -13.73 16.04
C ARG A 59 20.70 -13.53 14.72
N ARG A 60 21.86 -14.18 14.57
CA ARG A 60 22.58 -14.22 13.29
C ARG A 60 21.65 -14.85 12.24
N HIS A 61 20.98 -14.02 11.45
CA HIS A 61 20.16 -14.47 10.33
C HIS A 61 21.04 -15.20 9.31
N ARG A 62 20.75 -16.48 9.08
CA ARG A 62 21.48 -17.31 8.11
C ARG A 62 21.18 -16.89 6.66
N ASP A 63 20.02 -16.27 6.41
CA ASP A 63 19.62 -15.76 5.10
C ASP A 63 19.57 -14.22 5.06
N ARG A 64 20.69 -13.63 4.64
CA ARG A 64 20.83 -12.16 4.55
C ARG A 64 20.13 -11.53 3.34
N ARG A 65 19.62 -12.31 2.40
CA ARG A 65 19.04 -11.76 1.15
C ARG A 65 17.54 -11.54 1.27
N ALA A 66 17.08 -10.38 0.82
CA ALA A 66 15.65 -10.12 0.72
C ALA A 66 15.00 -11.08 -0.29
N PRO A 67 13.78 -11.59 -0.02
CA PRO A 67 13.04 -12.31 -1.05
C PRO A 67 12.81 -11.37 -2.23
N THR A 68 12.96 -11.89 -3.44
CA THR A 68 12.61 -11.16 -4.67
C THR A 68 11.15 -11.38 -5.08
N GLU A 69 10.52 -12.42 -4.53
CA GLU A 69 9.15 -12.81 -4.80
C GLU A 69 8.57 -13.55 -3.60
N VAL A 70 7.29 -13.32 -3.30
CA VAL A 70 6.54 -14.01 -2.26
C VAL A 70 5.18 -14.40 -2.81
N LEU A 71 4.90 -15.70 -2.86
CA LEU A 71 3.64 -16.25 -3.39
C LEU A 71 3.25 -15.65 -4.75
N GLY A 72 4.15 -15.55 -5.72
CA GLY A 72 3.82 -14.98 -7.05
C GLY A 72 3.83 -13.44 -7.11
N VAL A 73 3.98 -12.74 -5.99
CA VAL A 73 4.11 -11.27 -5.95
C VAL A 73 5.58 -10.90 -5.96
N ARG A 74 6.04 -10.27 -7.03
CA ARG A 74 7.42 -9.76 -7.12
C ARG A 74 7.62 -8.56 -6.23
N ILE A 75 8.81 -8.42 -5.68
CA ILE A 75 9.23 -7.22 -4.95
C ILE A 75 10.07 -6.38 -5.90
N SER A 76 9.65 -5.14 -6.12
CA SER A 76 10.40 -4.25 -7.00
C SER A 76 11.83 -4.02 -6.46
N PRO A 77 12.84 -3.81 -7.34
CA PRO A 77 14.21 -3.54 -6.89
C PRO A 77 14.33 -2.31 -5.98
N GLY A 78 13.46 -1.31 -6.16
CA GLY A 78 13.38 -0.15 -5.28
C GLY A 78 12.97 -0.54 -3.85
N VAL A 79 11.86 -1.27 -3.71
CA VAL A 79 11.39 -1.78 -2.42
C VAL A 79 12.44 -2.71 -1.79
N ALA A 80 13.02 -3.64 -2.55
CA ALA A 80 14.04 -4.55 -2.03
C ALA A 80 15.22 -3.81 -1.40
N ARG A 81 15.75 -2.77 -2.07
CA ARG A 81 16.86 -1.95 -1.54
C ARG A 81 16.48 -1.21 -0.26
N VAL A 82 15.28 -0.65 -0.19
CA VAL A 82 14.77 0.01 1.03
C VAL A 82 14.66 -1.00 2.17
N GLN A 83 14.14 -2.21 1.92
CA GLN A 83 14.05 -3.27 2.92
C GLN A 83 15.41 -3.73 3.42
N GLU A 84 16.39 -3.92 2.53
CA GLU A 84 17.75 -4.30 2.93
C GLU A 84 18.43 -3.20 3.76
N ARG A 85 18.19 -1.93 3.44
CA ARG A 85 18.68 -0.81 4.25
C ARG A 85 18.02 -0.81 5.63
N ALA A 86 16.69 -0.90 5.68
CA ALA A 86 15.94 -0.95 6.92
C ALA A 86 16.41 -2.09 7.84
N VAL A 87 16.56 -3.31 7.30
CA VAL A 87 17.07 -4.47 8.06
C VAL A 87 18.45 -4.19 8.65
N ARG A 88 19.39 -3.66 7.86
CA ARG A 88 20.74 -3.34 8.35
C ARG A 88 20.74 -2.30 9.46
N GLU A 89 19.90 -1.27 9.35
CA GLU A 89 19.77 -0.25 10.39
C GLU A 89 19.15 -0.83 11.67
N LEU A 90 18.15 -1.70 11.55
CA LEU A 90 17.49 -2.36 12.69
C LEU A 90 18.40 -3.38 13.38
N GLU A 91 19.25 -4.10 12.64
CA GLU A 91 20.27 -5.00 13.22
C GLU A 91 21.24 -4.24 14.15
N ASN A 92 21.55 -2.99 13.79
CA ASN A 92 22.37 -2.11 14.63
C ASN A 92 21.59 -1.54 15.82
N ARG A 93 20.26 -1.40 15.69
CA ARG A 93 19.33 -0.93 16.74
C ARG A 93 18.67 -2.08 17.50
N ASN A 94 19.40 -3.14 17.81
CA ASN A 94 18.87 -4.33 18.50
C ASN A 94 18.53 -4.13 19.99
N ARG A 95 18.28 -2.88 20.40
CA ARG A 95 17.93 -2.43 21.75
C ARG A 95 16.77 -1.45 21.68
N ALA A 96 16.08 -1.27 22.80
CA ALA A 96 15.04 -0.26 22.93
C ALA A 96 15.54 1.12 22.43
N PRO A 97 14.66 1.98 21.89
CA PRO A 97 15.02 3.27 21.27
C PRO A 97 15.33 4.36 22.31
N VAL A 98 16.08 3.98 23.35
CA VAL A 98 16.64 4.85 24.39
C VAL A 98 18.09 4.42 24.61
N GLU A 99 18.98 5.38 24.85
CA GLU A 99 20.39 5.08 25.08
C GLU A 99 20.54 4.10 26.26
N GLY A 100 21.27 3.00 26.05
CA GLY A 100 21.43 1.93 27.03
C GLY A 100 20.19 1.07 27.28
N GLY A 101 19.13 1.21 26.47
CA GLY A 101 17.88 0.45 26.62
C GLY A 101 18.05 -1.08 26.53
N PRO A 102 17.10 -1.86 27.08
CA PRO A 102 17.20 -3.32 27.07
C PRO A 102 17.23 -3.88 25.65
N ALA A 103 17.95 -4.99 25.47
CA ALA A 103 17.98 -5.70 24.19
C ALA A 103 16.63 -6.32 23.87
N TYR A 104 16.29 -6.38 22.58
CA TYR A 104 15.13 -7.14 22.14
C TYR A 104 15.42 -8.64 22.21
N THR A 105 14.57 -9.37 22.92
CA THR A 105 14.67 -10.83 23.08
C THR A 105 13.73 -11.58 22.14
N GLY A 106 12.73 -10.89 21.60
CA GLY A 106 11.81 -11.41 20.61
C GLY A 106 11.05 -10.30 19.90
N ALA A 107 10.67 -10.56 18.66
CA ALA A 107 9.83 -9.67 17.87
C ALA A 107 8.90 -10.51 16.98
N ARG A 108 7.64 -10.11 16.89
CA ARG A 108 6.63 -10.77 16.08
C ARG A 108 5.76 -9.73 15.40
N THR A 109 5.47 -9.96 14.12
CA THR A 109 4.58 -9.08 13.36
C THR A 109 3.52 -9.86 12.61
N ARG A 110 2.31 -9.30 12.62
CA ARG A 110 1.16 -9.76 11.86
C ARG A 110 0.48 -8.57 11.16
N LEU A 111 -0.20 -8.86 10.07
CA LEU A 111 -1.03 -7.92 9.32
C LEU A 111 -2.47 -8.39 9.38
N ASP A 112 -3.36 -7.50 9.79
CA ASP A 112 -4.79 -7.74 9.91
C ASP A 112 -5.60 -6.76 9.04
N GLY A 113 -6.85 -7.15 8.73
CA GLY A 113 -7.82 -6.23 8.13
C GLY A 113 -7.47 -5.77 6.72
N GLY A 114 -6.75 -6.60 5.94
CA GLY A 114 -6.33 -6.28 4.58
C GLY A 114 -7.50 -5.97 3.65
N GLU A 115 -7.67 -4.71 3.25
CA GLU A 115 -8.59 -4.30 2.19
C GLU A 115 -7.80 -3.92 0.93
N ALA A 116 -8.00 -4.68 -0.15
CA ALA A 116 -7.34 -4.45 -1.43
C ALA A 116 -8.29 -3.84 -2.46
N ILE A 117 -7.90 -2.68 -2.99
CA ILE A 117 -8.67 -1.91 -3.97
C ILE A 117 -7.87 -1.82 -5.26
N ARG A 118 -8.47 -2.18 -6.40
CA ARG A 118 -7.86 -2.04 -7.72
C ARG A 118 -8.32 -0.77 -8.43
N THR A 119 -7.37 -0.01 -8.95
CA THR A 119 -7.63 1.16 -9.81
C THR A 119 -6.68 1.10 -11.01
N GLY A 120 -7.21 0.70 -12.17
CA GLY A 120 -6.39 0.47 -13.36
C GLY A 120 -5.36 -0.64 -13.14
N ASP A 121 -4.08 -0.32 -13.39
CA ASP A 121 -2.94 -1.22 -13.17
C ASP A 121 -2.38 -1.16 -11.74
N ARG A 122 -3.02 -0.42 -10.84
CA ARG A 122 -2.60 -0.28 -9.44
C ARG A 122 -3.51 -1.05 -8.52
N ILE A 123 -2.94 -1.75 -7.54
CA ILE A 123 -3.67 -2.30 -6.41
C ILE A 123 -3.12 -1.65 -5.14
N THR A 124 -4.01 -1.19 -4.28
CA THR A 124 -3.68 -0.64 -2.96
C THR A 124 -4.20 -1.58 -1.90
N LEU A 125 -3.33 -2.06 -1.01
CA LEU A 125 -3.72 -2.82 0.17
C LEU A 125 -3.56 -1.93 1.39
N GLU A 126 -4.63 -1.71 2.14
CA GLU A 126 -4.56 -1.14 3.48
C GLU A 126 -4.71 -2.22 4.52
N ALA A 127 -3.85 -2.22 5.53
CA ALA A 127 -3.87 -3.20 6.61
C ALA A 127 -3.40 -2.57 7.92
N VAL A 128 -3.75 -3.20 9.03
CA VAL A 128 -3.21 -2.85 10.35
C VAL A 128 -2.06 -3.81 10.64
N GLU A 129 -0.87 -3.25 10.80
CA GLU A 129 0.27 -3.96 11.35
C GLU A 129 0.14 -4.01 12.87
N HIS A 130 0.34 -5.19 13.43
CA HIS A 130 0.55 -5.38 14.86
C HIS A 130 1.94 -5.97 15.07
N THR A 131 2.79 -5.23 15.78
CA THR A 131 4.15 -5.63 16.11
C THR A 131 4.27 -5.75 17.62
N GLU A 132 4.60 -6.95 18.09
CA GLU A 132 4.93 -7.24 19.48
C GLU A 132 6.45 -7.40 19.59
N VAL A 133 7.07 -6.60 20.45
CA VAL A 133 8.48 -6.73 20.84
C VAL A 133 8.58 -7.15 22.30
N ARG A 134 9.61 -7.93 22.63
CA ARG A 134 9.86 -8.45 23.96
C ARG A 134 11.25 -8.07 24.43
N TYR A 135 11.35 -7.88 25.73
CA TYR A 135 12.55 -7.63 26.52
C TYR A 135 12.58 -8.63 27.67
N ASP A 136 13.69 -8.70 28.40
CA ASP A 136 13.75 -9.51 29.63
C ASP A 136 12.76 -9.00 30.70
N THR A 137 12.42 -7.71 30.66
CA THR A 137 11.58 -7.02 31.65
C THR A 137 10.11 -6.90 31.25
N GLY A 138 9.71 -7.33 30.04
CA GLY A 138 8.33 -7.24 29.59
C GLY A 138 8.16 -7.24 28.07
N SER A 139 7.00 -6.79 27.60
CA SER A 139 6.68 -6.69 26.17
C SER A 139 5.95 -5.39 25.85
N LEU A 140 6.02 -4.99 24.59
CA LEU A 140 5.31 -3.86 24.02
C LEU A 140 4.60 -4.32 22.75
N VAL A 141 3.33 -3.92 22.60
CA VAL A 141 2.58 -4.10 21.36
C VAL A 141 2.31 -2.74 20.74
N GLN A 142 2.64 -2.59 19.47
CA GLN A 142 2.32 -1.41 18.68
C GLN A 142 1.42 -1.82 17.51
N SER A 143 0.43 -0.99 17.22
CA SER A 143 -0.46 -1.19 16.08
C SER A 143 -0.43 0.05 15.18
N VAL A 144 -0.17 -0.12 13.90
CA VAL A 144 -0.06 0.98 12.93
C VAL A 144 -0.79 0.66 11.64
N ARG A 145 -1.47 1.65 11.06
CA ARG A 145 -2.10 1.49 9.75
C ARG A 145 -1.04 1.67 8.66
N ARG A 146 -0.99 0.73 7.72
CA ARG A 146 -0.11 0.81 6.56
C ARG A 146 -0.88 0.70 5.26
N ARG A 147 -0.27 1.27 4.23
CA ARG A 147 -0.68 1.11 2.85
C ARG A 147 0.47 0.51 2.05
N PHE A 148 0.17 -0.53 1.30
CA PHE A 148 1.06 -1.17 0.34
C PHE A 148 0.53 -0.94 -1.06
N GLU A 149 1.43 -0.69 -1.99
CA GLU A 149 1.11 -0.36 -3.37
C GLU A 149 1.71 -1.40 -4.29
N PHE A 150 0.86 -1.94 -5.16
CA PHE A 150 1.23 -2.93 -6.15
C PHE A 150 0.91 -2.41 -7.55
N ARG A 151 1.69 -2.87 -8.53
CA ARG A 151 1.45 -2.68 -9.97
C ARG A 151 1.20 -4.03 -10.63
N THR A 152 0.30 -4.07 -11.60
CA THR A 152 0.04 -5.24 -12.42
C THR A 152 0.58 -5.04 -13.84
N ARG A 153 1.16 -6.09 -14.43
CA ARG A 153 1.54 -6.14 -15.85
C ARG A 153 1.22 -7.52 -16.39
N GLY A 154 0.14 -7.62 -17.16
CA GLY A 154 -0.46 -8.93 -17.46
C GLY A 154 -0.88 -9.61 -16.15
N GLU A 155 -0.46 -10.85 -15.97
CA GLU A 155 -0.72 -11.64 -14.75
C GLU A 155 0.27 -11.34 -13.62
N GLN A 156 1.38 -10.64 -13.89
CA GLN A 156 2.39 -10.37 -12.88
C GLN A 156 1.96 -9.22 -11.96
N ILE A 157 1.96 -9.49 -10.65
CA ILE A 157 1.82 -8.47 -9.60
C ILE A 157 3.20 -8.14 -9.03
N THR A 158 3.48 -6.84 -8.84
CA THR A 158 4.73 -6.35 -8.24
C THR A 158 4.44 -5.37 -7.11
N LEU A 159 4.98 -5.61 -5.92
CA LEU A 159 5.02 -4.65 -4.81
C LEU A 159 6.00 -3.52 -5.14
N VAL A 160 5.48 -2.31 -5.25
CA VAL A 160 6.24 -1.11 -5.68
C VAL A 160 6.40 -0.07 -4.59
N GLY A 161 5.64 -0.15 -3.50
CA GLY A 161 5.78 0.78 -2.39
C GLY A 161 5.05 0.36 -1.14
N GLU A 162 5.43 0.98 -0.04
CA GLU A 162 4.77 0.87 1.26
C GLU A 162 4.88 2.19 2.00
N ARG A 163 3.93 2.48 2.90
CA ARG A 163 4.01 3.60 3.83
C ARG A 163 3.13 3.39 5.06
N VAL A 164 3.51 4.01 6.16
CA VAL A 164 2.65 4.22 7.32
C VAL A 164 1.63 5.32 6.98
N LEU A 165 0.38 5.14 7.38
CA LEU A 165 -0.70 6.09 7.10
C LEU A 165 -0.82 7.20 8.15
N ASP A 166 -0.44 6.92 9.40
CA ASP A 166 -0.37 7.92 10.46
C ASP A 166 1.01 8.58 10.48
N PRO A 167 1.13 9.89 10.19
CA PRO A 167 2.42 10.58 10.17
C PRO A 167 3.06 10.72 11.57
N ALA A 168 2.29 10.59 12.65
CA ALA A 168 2.83 10.61 14.01
C ALA A 168 3.31 9.23 14.49
N ALA A 169 2.94 8.16 13.78
CA ALA A 169 3.33 6.82 14.13
C ALA A 169 4.78 6.53 13.72
N HIS A 170 5.55 6.00 14.68
CA HIS A 170 6.93 5.56 14.50
C HIS A 170 7.00 4.06 14.81
N PRO A 171 6.78 3.17 13.83
CA PRO A 171 6.81 1.74 14.07
C PRO A 171 8.18 1.31 14.57
N VAL A 172 8.23 0.49 15.62
CA VAL A 172 9.48 0.01 16.23
C VAL A 172 10.37 -0.76 15.24
N ASN A 173 9.76 -1.40 14.24
CA ASN A 173 10.43 -2.15 13.19
C ASN A 173 10.65 -1.33 11.92
N ASP A 174 10.51 -0.01 11.95
CA ASP A 174 10.93 0.88 10.88
C ASP A 174 12.26 1.58 11.22
N PRO A 175 13.11 1.87 10.22
CA PRO A 175 14.29 2.68 10.43
C PRO A 175 13.89 4.07 10.92
N GLU A 176 14.80 4.76 11.62
CA GLU A 176 14.49 6.15 11.99
C GLU A 176 14.43 6.99 10.71
N PRO A 177 13.51 7.96 10.65
CA PRO A 177 13.57 8.96 9.60
C PRO A 177 14.93 9.68 9.70
N PRO A 178 15.59 9.98 8.56
CA PRO A 178 16.86 10.68 8.59
C PRO A 178 16.72 12.00 9.34
N ALA A 179 17.66 12.30 10.23
CA ALA A 179 17.78 13.60 10.86
C ALA A 179 17.88 14.67 9.75
N ARG A 180 16.98 15.65 9.78
CA ARG A 180 16.98 16.78 8.84
C ARG A 180 17.94 17.85 9.29
#